data_AF-A0A2V8KP33-F1
#
_entry.id   AF-A0A2V8KP33-F1
#
_cell.length_a   1.000
_cell.length_b   1.000
_cell.length_c   1.000
_cell.angle_alpha   90.00
_cell.angle_beta   90.00
_cell.angle_gamma   90.00
#
_symmetry.space_group_name_H-M   'P 1'
#
loop_
_entity.id
_entity.type
_entity.pdbx_description
1 polymer ?
#
loop_
_entity_poly.entity_id
_entity_poly.type
_entity_poly.pdbx_seq_one_letter_code
_entity_poly.pdbx_strand_id
1 'polypeptide(L)'
;MSESWKNILRLTELVSVNEQTGLSLGQYIDLVAEVPLPTQQQKHDFAIYVSHAHSWYKHLPPYPPGVPFCFFIDKYAGCDRVLQQDGTLKIAEREKTGFHYADIPTERYRNRFGYLAFACGAGTSVVHRGEGPIVVPRDKIPGALHNHAVMYGLPKEIMEAGTIHLTAVIHALSASEVSIWPSTRLY
;
A
#
# COMPACT_ATOMS: atom_id res chain seq x y z
N MET A 1 -10.90 21.22 -21.80
CA MET A 1 -10.07 20.17 -21.17
C MET A 1 -10.77 18.84 -21.32
N SER A 2 -10.09 17.77 -21.77
CA SER A 2 -10.76 16.47 -21.95
C SER A 2 -11.03 15.78 -20.61
N GLU A 3 -12.07 14.93 -20.56
CA GLU A 3 -12.50 14.19 -19.37
C GLU A 3 -11.37 13.33 -18.77
N SER A 4 -10.47 12.83 -19.63
CA SER A 4 -9.27 12.10 -19.26
C SER A 4 -8.31 12.91 -18.36
N TRP A 5 -8.16 14.23 -18.61
CA TRP A 5 -7.32 15.10 -17.79
C TRP A 5 -7.94 15.41 -16.42
N LYS A 6 -9.27 15.48 -16.31
CA LYS A 6 -9.97 15.64 -15.04
C LYS A 6 -9.82 14.40 -14.15
N ASN A 7 -9.84 13.21 -14.74
CA ASN A 7 -9.65 11.95 -14.00
C ASN A 7 -8.22 11.76 -13.51
N ILE A 8 -7.22 12.23 -14.25
CA ILE A 8 -5.81 12.23 -13.80
C ILE A 8 -5.64 13.23 -12.66
N LEU A 9 -6.18 14.45 -12.79
CA LEU A 9 -6.17 15.43 -11.71
C LEU A 9 -6.90 14.92 -10.47
N ARG A 10 -8.07 14.27 -10.62
CA ARG A 10 -8.80 13.60 -9.52
C ARG A 10 -8.04 12.43 -8.91
N LEU A 11 -7.33 11.63 -9.71
CA LEU A 11 -6.44 10.61 -9.16
C LEU A 11 -5.33 11.28 -8.37
N THR A 12 -4.66 12.33 -8.88
CA THR A 12 -3.67 13.09 -8.10
C THR A 12 -4.25 13.86 -6.92
N GLU A 13 -5.54 14.20 -6.89
CA GLU A 13 -6.25 14.83 -5.77
C GLU A 13 -6.75 13.80 -4.74
N LEU A 14 -7.14 12.60 -5.16
CA LEU A 14 -7.40 11.45 -4.29
C LEU A 14 -6.09 10.86 -3.74
N VAL A 15 -5.01 10.97 -4.53
CA VAL A 15 -3.64 10.58 -4.17
C VAL A 15 -2.97 11.67 -3.34
N SER A 16 -3.33 12.95 -3.54
CA SER A 16 -3.10 14.01 -2.57
C SER A 16 -4.04 13.77 -1.41
N VAL A 17 -3.68 12.82 -0.56
CA VAL A 17 -4.20 12.75 0.79
C VAL A 17 -4.17 14.17 1.32
N ASN A 18 -5.35 14.73 1.52
CA ASN A 18 -5.46 16.04 2.12
C ASN A 18 -4.87 15.85 3.52
N GLU A 19 -3.61 16.25 3.72
CA GLU A 19 -2.87 16.08 4.98
C GLU A 19 -3.64 16.72 6.16
N GLN A 20 -4.63 17.56 5.86
CA GLN A 20 -5.52 18.25 6.79
C GLN A 20 -6.84 17.51 7.12
N THR A 21 -7.14 16.35 6.52
CA THR A 21 -8.35 15.55 6.86
C THR A 21 -8.01 14.07 7.08
N GLY A 22 -7.12 13.77 8.02
CA GLY A 22 -6.89 12.40 8.51
C GLY A 22 -8.00 11.93 9.46
N LEU A 23 -8.21 10.61 9.57
CA LEU A 23 -9.02 10.06 10.67
C LEU A 23 -8.32 10.37 12.01
N SER A 24 -9.11 10.61 13.05
CA SER A 24 -8.57 10.51 14.41
C SER A 24 -8.23 9.04 14.74
N LEU A 25 -7.35 8.83 15.72
CA LEU A 25 -7.01 7.47 16.17
C LEU A 25 -8.26 6.66 16.57
N GLY A 26 -9.20 7.29 17.29
CA GLY A 26 -10.46 6.65 17.70
C GLY A 26 -11.31 6.22 16.50
N GLN A 27 -11.48 7.11 15.51
CA GLN A 27 -12.24 6.79 14.29
C GLN A 27 -11.60 5.66 13.48
N TYR A 28 -10.27 5.61 13.45
CA TYR A 28 -9.56 4.50 12.81
C TYR A 28 -9.73 3.19 13.57
N ILE A 29 -9.63 3.21 14.90
CA ILE A 29 -9.87 2.03 15.74
C ILE A 29 -11.29 1.51 15.53
N ASP A 30 -12.30 2.38 15.59
CA ASP A 30 -13.70 2.02 15.36
C ASP A 30 -13.90 1.41 13.95
N LEU A 31 -13.24 1.98 12.94
CA LEU A 31 -13.30 1.48 11.56
C LEU A 31 -12.77 0.04 11.45
N VAL A 32 -11.71 -0.30 12.18
CA VAL A 32 -11.08 -1.64 12.11
C VAL A 32 -11.51 -2.56 13.25
N ALA A 33 -12.34 -2.11 14.19
CA ALA A 33 -12.75 -2.90 15.36
C ALA A 33 -13.51 -4.19 14.98
N GLU A 34 -14.18 -4.19 13.83
CA GLU A 34 -14.95 -5.33 13.32
C GLU A 34 -14.08 -6.43 12.68
N VAL A 35 -12.78 -6.19 12.46
CA VAL A 35 -11.90 -7.18 11.84
C VAL A 35 -10.99 -7.84 12.87
N PRO A 36 -10.76 -9.16 12.78
CA PRO A 36 -9.86 -9.85 13.70
C PRO A 36 -8.43 -9.33 13.56
N LEU A 37 -7.75 -9.19 14.69
CA LEU A 37 -6.31 -8.93 14.69
C LEU A 37 -5.57 -10.08 13.98
N PRO A 38 -4.52 -9.78 13.20
CA PRO A 38 -3.79 -10.80 12.48
C PRO A 38 -3.06 -11.74 13.46
N THR A 39 -3.11 -13.03 13.18
CA THR A 39 -2.34 -14.04 13.91
C THR A 39 -0.84 -13.88 13.67
N GLN A 40 -0.01 -14.51 14.52
CA GLN A 40 1.44 -14.51 14.31
C GLN A 40 1.84 -15.12 12.97
N GLN A 41 1.16 -16.19 12.53
CA GLN A 41 1.40 -16.80 11.23
C GLN A 41 1.05 -15.84 10.09
N GLN A 42 -0.10 -15.15 10.18
CA GLN A 42 -0.50 -14.18 9.16
C GLN A 42 0.48 -13.01 9.05
N LYS A 43 0.99 -12.50 10.18
CA LYS A 43 2.05 -11.47 10.19
C LYS A 43 3.32 -11.96 9.49
N HIS A 44 3.75 -13.19 9.80
CA HIS A 44 4.93 -13.79 9.18
C HIS A 44 4.75 -13.97 7.67
N ASP A 45 3.66 -14.61 7.24
CA ASP A 45 3.33 -14.84 5.84
C ASP A 45 3.21 -13.52 5.07
N PHE A 46 2.65 -12.50 5.71
CA PHE A 46 2.52 -11.17 5.12
C PHE A 46 3.89 -10.50 4.92
N ALA A 47 4.80 -10.59 5.91
CA ALA A 47 6.15 -10.05 5.76
C ALA A 47 6.89 -10.71 4.58
N ILE A 48 6.79 -12.04 4.44
CA ILE A 48 7.35 -12.77 3.30
C ILE A 48 6.68 -12.36 1.99
N TYR A 49 5.36 -12.21 1.97
CA TYR A 49 4.65 -11.75 0.77
C TYR A 49 5.12 -10.36 0.34
N VAL A 50 5.18 -9.41 1.27
CA VAL A 50 5.57 -8.03 0.99
C VAL A 50 7.03 -7.94 0.56
N SER A 51 7.93 -8.71 1.17
CA SER A 51 9.35 -8.75 0.80
C SER A 51 9.58 -9.19 -0.66
N HIS A 52 8.63 -9.93 -1.25
CA HIS A 52 8.69 -10.41 -2.63
C HIS A 52 7.71 -9.68 -3.58
N ALA A 53 6.87 -8.77 -3.05
CA ALA A 53 5.95 -7.98 -3.85
C ALA A 53 6.73 -6.99 -4.75
N HIS A 54 6.33 -6.88 -6.02
CA HIS A 54 6.83 -6.05 -7.13
C HIS A 54 7.80 -4.99 -6.69
N SER A 55 9.05 -5.14 -7.13
CA SER A 55 10.04 -4.15 -7.55
C SER A 55 10.22 -2.87 -6.72
N TRP A 56 9.49 -2.60 -5.63
CA TRP A 56 9.65 -1.41 -4.81
C TRP A 56 11.10 -1.32 -4.36
N TYR A 57 11.73 -2.47 -4.08
CA TYR A 57 13.14 -2.60 -3.77
C TYR A 57 14.07 -2.02 -4.85
N LYS A 58 13.70 -2.08 -6.13
CA LYS A 58 14.46 -1.49 -7.25
C LYS A 58 14.43 0.04 -7.27
N HIS A 59 13.48 0.61 -6.54
CA HIS A 59 13.29 2.05 -6.44
C HIS A 59 13.67 2.59 -5.05
N LEU A 60 14.17 1.72 -4.17
CA LEU A 60 14.71 2.14 -2.90
C LEU A 60 16.14 2.68 -3.09
N PRO A 61 16.53 3.71 -2.32
CA PRO A 61 17.92 4.13 -2.28
C PRO A 61 18.76 3.01 -1.64
N PRO A 62 20.01 2.81 -2.09
CA PRO A 62 20.90 1.82 -1.49
C PRO A 62 21.31 2.19 -0.06
N TYR A 63 21.28 3.47 0.29
CA TYR A 63 21.74 3.98 1.59
C TYR A 63 20.64 4.80 2.28
N PRO A 64 20.76 5.05 3.62
CA PRO A 64 19.86 5.94 4.35
C PRO A 64 19.68 7.31 3.68
N PRO A 65 18.52 7.98 3.87
CA PRO A 65 17.52 7.73 4.91
C PRO A 65 16.47 6.66 4.61
N GLY A 66 16.56 5.94 3.47
CA GLY A 66 15.54 4.96 3.07
C GLY A 66 14.21 5.62 2.64
N VAL A 67 13.24 4.81 2.22
CA VAL A 67 11.89 5.26 1.86
C VAL A 67 10.90 4.80 2.93
N PRO A 68 9.96 5.65 3.37
CA PRO A 68 8.85 5.26 4.23
C PRO A 68 8.07 4.08 3.64
N PHE A 69 7.91 3.06 4.46
CA PHE A 69 7.14 1.85 4.19
C PHE A 69 6.21 1.61 5.36
N CYS A 70 4.91 1.82 5.15
CA CYS A 70 3.92 1.81 6.21
C CYS A 70 3.12 0.50 6.19
N PHE A 71 2.99 -0.15 7.34
CA PHE A 71 2.13 -1.31 7.58
C PHE A 71 0.96 -0.92 8.46
N PHE A 72 -0.24 -1.37 8.13
CA PHE A 72 -1.47 -1.01 8.86
C PHE A 72 -2.55 -2.06 8.69
N ILE A 73 -3.63 -1.95 9.46
CA ILE A 73 -4.85 -2.75 9.29
C ILE A 73 -5.80 -2.02 8.33
N ASP A 74 -6.28 -2.71 7.32
CA ASP A 74 -7.29 -2.22 6.38
C ASP A 74 -8.49 -3.16 6.38
N LYS A 75 -9.68 -2.65 6.75
CA LYS A 75 -10.95 -3.40 6.70
C LYS A 75 -11.21 -4.01 5.32
N TYR A 76 -10.71 -3.38 4.26
CA TYR A 76 -10.86 -3.82 2.88
C TYR A 76 -9.58 -4.41 2.30
N ALA A 77 -8.66 -4.88 3.15
CA ALA A 77 -7.46 -5.59 2.72
C ALA A 77 -7.85 -6.78 1.81
N GLY A 78 -7.14 -6.90 0.68
CA GLY A 78 -7.43 -7.90 -0.34
C GLY A 78 -8.55 -7.53 -1.31
N CYS A 79 -9.23 -6.38 -1.17
CA CYS A 79 -10.21 -5.90 -2.15
C CYS A 79 -9.59 -4.94 -3.17
N ASP A 80 -10.26 -4.75 -4.31
CA ASP A 80 -9.99 -3.66 -5.24
C ASP A 80 -10.73 -2.39 -4.83
N ARG A 81 -10.05 -1.26 -5.04
CA ARG A 81 -10.60 0.09 -4.90
C ARG A 81 -10.83 0.61 -6.32
N VAL A 82 -12.08 0.80 -6.70
CA VAL A 82 -12.48 1.09 -8.09
C VAL A 82 -13.08 2.48 -8.16
N LEU A 83 -12.38 3.42 -8.78
CA LEU A 83 -12.87 4.77 -9.03
C LEU A 83 -13.85 4.74 -10.22
N GLN A 84 -15.10 5.08 -9.94
CA GLN A 84 -16.17 5.21 -10.94
C GLN A 84 -16.05 6.53 -11.71
N GLN A 85 -16.76 6.63 -12.85
CA GLN A 85 -16.76 7.83 -13.69
C GLN A 85 -17.33 9.07 -12.98
N ASP A 86 -18.27 8.89 -12.04
CA ASP A 86 -18.82 9.97 -11.23
C ASP A 86 -17.84 10.47 -10.14
N GLY A 87 -16.73 9.76 -9.94
CA GLY A 87 -15.71 10.04 -8.93
C GLY A 87 -15.89 9.30 -7.61
N THR A 88 -16.91 8.45 -7.49
CA THR A 88 -17.09 7.62 -6.29
C THR A 88 -16.11 6.45 -6.28
N LEU A 89 -15.58 6.11 -5.10
CA LEU A 89 -14.85 4.86 -4.90
C LEU A 89 -15.83 3.74 -4.59
N LYS A 90 -15.63 2.58 -5.23
CA LYS A 90 -16.32 1.34 -4.92
C LYS A 90 -15.31 0.29 -4.47
N ILE A 91 -15.65 -0.44 -3.41
CA ILE A 91 -14.92 -1.64 -3.02
C ILE A 91 -15.47 -2.83 -3.80
N ALA A 92 -14.57 -3.60 -4.41
CA ALA A 92 -14.90 -4.84 -5.09
C ALA A 92 -14.05 -5.99 -4.52
N GLU A 93 -14.69 -7.08 -4.13
CA GLU A 93 -13.97 -8.30 -3.78
C GLU A 93 -13.40 -8.96 -5.04
N ARG A 94 -12.22 -9.56 -4.91
CA ARG A 94 -11.61 -10.38 -5.95
C ARG A 94 -12.06 -11.81 -5.78
N GLU A 95 -12.83 -12.29 -6.75
CA GLU A 95 -13.31 -13.66 -6.76
C GLU A 95 -12.27 -14.63 -7.36
N LYS A 96 -11.40 -14.14 -8.25
CA LYS A 96 -10.49 -14.97 -9.04
C LYS A 96 -9.07 -14.45 -8.98
N THR A 97 -8.12 -15.35 -9.18
CA THR A 97 -6.72 -14.98 -9.36
C THR A 97 -6.57 -14.23 -10.68
N GLY A 98 -6.02 -13.02 -10.62
CA GLY A 98 -5.72 -12.23 -11.82
C GLY A 98 -4.35 -12.56 -12.42
N PHE A 99 -3.93 -11.74 -13.38
CA PHE A 99 -2.66 -11.93 -14.09
C PHE A 99 -1.45 -11.47 -13.28
N HIS A 100 -1.65 -10.52 -12.37
CA HIS A 100 -0.59 -9.97 -11.54
C HIS A 100 -0.51 -10.74 -10.23
N TYR A 101 0.69 -10.93 -9.65
CA TYR A 101 0.81 -11.76 -8.43
C TYR A 101 -0.01 -11.18 -7.26
N ALA A 102 -0.26 -9.86 -7.27
CA ALA A 102 -1.03 -9.16 -6.24
C ALA A 102 -2.55 -9.35 -6.39
N ASP A 103 -3.00 -9.97 -7.49
CA ASP A 103 -4.41 -10.26 -7.76
C ASP A 103 -4.82 -11.57 -7.09
N ILE A 104 -4.58 -11.65 -5.78
CA ILE A 104 -5.01 -12.77 -4.95
C ILE A 104 -6.51 -12.59 -4.65
N PRO A 105 -7.34 -13.64 -4.76
CA PRO A 105 -8.75 -13.59 -4.34
C PRO A 105 -8.87 -13.07 -2.90
N THR A 106 -9.86 -12.23 -2.62
CA THR A 106 -9.98 -11.51 -1.33
C THR A 106 -10.04 -12.48 -0.16
N GLU A 107 -10.82 -13.54 -0.27
CA GLU A 107 -10.91 -14.58 0.76
C GLU A 107 -9.53 -15.23 1.01
N ARG A 108 -8.82 -15.63 -0.05
CA ARG A 108 -7.48 -16.23 0.05
C ARG A 108 -6.46 -15.26 0.65
N TYR A 109 -6.54 -13.98 0.30
CA TYR A 109 -5.71 -12.93 0.88
C TYR A 109 -5.96 -12.84 2.39
N ARG A 110 -7.22 -12.72 2.81
CA ARG A 110 -7.60 -12.59 4.22
C ARG A 110 -7.27 -13.83 5.05
N ASN A 111 -7.43 -15.02 4.49
CA ASN A 111 -7.01 -16.26 5.15
C ASN A 111 -5.50 -16.25 5.43
N ARG A 112 -4.70 -15.82 4.46
CA ARG A 112 -3.24 -15.87 4.54
C ARG A 112 -2.61 -14.71 5.31
N PHE A 113 -3.20 -13.52 5.25
CA PHE A 113 -2.59 -12.29 5.76
C PHE A 113 -3.47 -11.53 6.75
N GLY A 114 -4.68 -12.01 7.01
CA GLY A 114 -5.69 -11.26 7.77
C GLY A 114 -6.05 -9.97 7.04
N TYR A 115 -6.18 -8.90 7.81
CA TYR A 115 -6.52 -7.57 7.30
C TYR A 115 -5.30 -6.65 7.20
N LEU A 116 -4.10 -7.24 7.10
CA LEU A 116 -2.86 -6.47 6.94
C LEU A 116 -2.79 -5.84 5.55
N ALA A 117 -2.34 -4.61 5.51
CA ALA A 117 -2.05 -3.85 4.30
C ALA A 117 -0.71 -3.12 4.44
N PHE A 118 -0.16 -2.68 3.31
CA PHE A 118 1.05 -1.88 3.28
C PHE A 118 0.95 -0.77 2.24
N ALA A 119 1.75 0.28 2.43
CA ALA A 119 1.95 1.33 1.46
C ALA A 119 3.41 1.75 1.39
N CYS A 120 3.90 1.98 0.18
CA CYS A 120 5.22 2.51 -0.13
C CYS A 120 5.12 3.48 -1.30
N GLY A 121 5.60 4.70 -1.10
CA GLY A 121 5.65 5.71 -2.17
C GLY A 121 6.63 5.35 -3.31
N ALA A 122 7.52 4.37 -3.10
CA ALA A 122 8.44 3.90 -4.13
C ALA A 122 7.79 2.89 -5.10
N GLY A 123 8.24 2.91 -6.35
CA GLY A 123 7.85 1.95 -7.40
C GLY A 123 6.87 2.47 -8.43
N THR A 124 6.83 1.80 -9.58
CA THR A 124 5.92 2.14 -10.68
C THR A 124 4.51 1.62 -10.44
N SER A 125 3.50 2.45 -10.73
CA SER A 125 2.10 2.03 -10.83
C SER A 125 1.72 1.84 -12.28
N VAL A 126 1.11 0.70 -12.61
CA VAL A 126 0.45 0.51 -13.91
C VAL A 126 -1.01 0.87 -13.74
N VAL A 127 -1.43 1.97 -14.36
CA VAL A 127 -2.84 2.35 -14.44
C VAL A 127 -3.29 2.11 -15.88
N HIS A 128 -4.19 1.14 -16.08
CA HIS A 128 -4.80 0.92 -17.38
C HIS A 128 -5.71 2.10 -17.72
N ARG A 129 -5.34 2.86 -18.75
CA ARG A 129 -6.14 3.99 -19.26
C ARG A 129 -7.21 3.45 -20.21
N GLY A 130 -8.46 3.46 -19.77
CA GLY A 130 -9.65 3.26 -20.59
C GLY A 130 -10.75 4.22 -20.16
N GLU A 131 -11.85 4.28 -20.92
CA GLU A 131 -13.04 5.08 -20.55
C GLU A 131 -13.83 4.47 -19.38
N GLY A 132 -13.43 3.28 -18.91
CA GLY A 132 -14.07 2.56 -17.82
C GLY A 132 -13.55 2.91 -16.42
N PRO A 133 -14.15 2.29 -15.39
CA PRO A 133 -13.70 2.43 -14.01
C PRO A 133 -12.22 2.11 -13.84
N ILE A 134 -11.54 2.88 -12.99
CA ILE A 134 -10.08 2.79 -12.79
C ILE A 134 -9.80 2.09 -11.46
N VAL A 135 -8.98 1.04 -11.49
CA VAL A 135 -8.47 0.42 -10.26
C VAL A 135 -7.37 1.30 -9.67
N VAL A 136 -7.59 1.78 -8.44
CA VAL A 136 -6.64 2.62 -7.73
C VAL A 136 -5.53 1.74 -7.13
N PRO A 137 -4.24 2.09 -7.31
CA PRO A 137 -3.14 1.40 -6.65
C PRO A 137 -3.32 1.37 -5.14
N ARG A 138 -3.19 0.18 -4.54
CA ARG A 138 -3.49 -0.07 -3.13
C ARG A 138 -2.30 0.15 -2.21
N ASP A 139 -1.11 0.07 -2.79
CA ASP A 139 0.18 -0.02 -2.11
C ASP A 139 0.99 1.27 -2.22
N LYS A 140 0.41 2.35 -2.76
CA LYS A 140 1.11 3.64 -2.91
C LYS A 140 0.84 4.63 -1.81
N ILE A 141 -0.33 4.53 -1.20
CA ILE A 141 -0.82 5.54 -0.28
C ILE A 141 -1.36 4.86 0.96
N PRO A 142 -0.81 5.18 2.14
CA PRO A 142 -1.39 4.72 3.40
C PRO A 142 -2.73 5.42 3.58
N GLY A 143 -3.80 4.65 3.69
CA GLY A 143 -5.12 5.22 3.84
C GLY A 143 -6.17 4.18 4.17
N ALA A 144 -7.14 4.61 4.98
CA ALA A 144 -8.30 3.85 5.39
C ALA A 144 -9.52 4.37 4.63
N LEU A 145 -10.36 3.46 4.15
CA LEU A 145 -11.62 3.85 3.52
C LEU A 145 -12.74 3.89 4.57
N HIS A 146 -13.42 5.02 4.69
CA HIS A 146 -14.59 5.16 5.56
C HIS A 146 -15.87 5.24 4.70
N ASN A 147 -16.95 4.61 5.16
CA ASN A 147 -18.25 4.54 4.47
C ASN A 147 -18.19 4.11 3.00
N HIS A 148 -17.25 3.24 2.64
CA HIS A 148 -17.06 2.69 1.29
C HIS A 148 -16.78 3.69 0.16
N ALA A 149 -16.59 4.98 0.44
CA ALA A 149 -16.55 6.01 -0.61
C ALA A 149 -15.42 7.04 -0.47
N VAL A 150 -14.91 7.27 0.74
CA VAL A 150 -13.91 8.32 0.99
C VAL A 150 -12.65 7.72 1.60
N MET A 151 -11.52 7.99 0.96
CA MET A 151 -10.20 7.60 1.46
C MET A 151 -9.68 8.70 2.39
N TYR A 152 -9.37 8.32 3.62
CA TYR A 152 -8.76 9.19 4.60
C TYR A 152 -7.32 8.77 4.84
N GLY A 153 -6.45 9.75 5.13
CA GLY A 153 -5.11 9.48 5.65
C GLY A 153 -5.19 8.73 6.98
N LEU A 154 -4.19 7.88 7.24
CA LEU A 154 -4.08 7.20 8.52
C LEU A 154 -3.77 8.22 9.64
N PRO A 155 -4.24 7.95 10.88
CA PRO A 155 -3.86 8.75 12.04
C PRO A 155 -2.34 8.77 12.21
N LYS A 156 -1.79 9.87 12.75
CA LYS A 156 -0.35 10.05 12.95
C LYS A 156 0.25 8.92 13.78
N GLU A 157 -0.45 8.46 14.81
CA GLU A 157 -0.02 7.40 15.71
C GLU A 157 0.12 6.06 14.97
N ILE A 158 -0.77 5.78 14.03
CA ILE A 158 -0.71 4.59 13.18
C ILE A 158 0.43 4.72 12.18
N MET A 159 0.62 5.91 11.60
CA MET A 159 1.76 6.18 10.72
C MET A 159 3.08 6.00 11.46
N GLU A 160 3.23 6.54 12.67
CA GLU A 160 4.43 6.42 13.49
C GLU A 160 4.72 4.97 13.90
N ALA A 161 3.70 4.22 14.33
CA ALA A 161 3.87 2.84 14.76
C ALA A 161 4.10 1.86 13.60
N GLY A 162 3.49 2.14 12.44
CA GLY A 162 3.47 1.25 11.28
C GLY A 162 4.57 1.53 10.27
N THR A 163 5.25 2.67 10.34
CA THR A 163 6.24 3.07 9.32
C THR A 163 7.65 2.67 9.69
N ILE A 164 8.31 1.99 8.76
CA ILE A 164 9.75 1.76 8.77
C ILE A 164 10.38 2.41 7.54
N HIS A 165 11.68 2.71 7.60
CA HIS A 165 12.41 3.25 6.46
C HIS A 165 13.24 2.15 5.81
N LEU A 166 12.95 1.85 4.54
CA LEU A 166 13.61 0.77 3.82
C LEU A 166 14.65 1.31 2.82
N THR A 167 15.82 0.68 2.81
CA THR A 167 16.82 0.82 1.74
C THR A 167 16.82 -0.43 0.86
N ALA A 168 17.41 -0.35 -0.35
CA ALA A 168 17.48 -1.49 -1.25
C ALA A 168 18.23 -2.69 -0.65
N VAL A 169 19.17 -2.45 0.28
CA VAL A 169 20.00 -3.49 0.92
C VAL A 169 19.17 -4.51 1.71
N ILE A 170 17.93 -4.19 2.08
CA ILE A 170 17.05 -5.15 2.76
C ILE A 170 16.56 -6.28 1.83
N HIS A 171 16.65 -6.11 0.51
CA HIS A 171 16.18 -7.08 -0.47
C HIS A 171 17.31 -7.98 -0.94
N ALA A 172 17.12 -9.31 -0.89
CA ALA A 172 18.17 -10.30 -1.18
C ALA A 172 18.84 -10.10 -2.55
N LEU A 173 18.07 -9.75 -3.60
CA LEU A 173 18.62 -9.49 -4.94
C LEU A 173 19.47 -8.22 -5.02
N SER A 174 19.17 -7.20 -4.20
CA SER A 174 19.96 -5.96 -4.17
C SER A 174 21.17 -6.09 -3.27
N ALA A 175 21.05 -6.81 -2.16
CA ALA A 175 22.17 -7.11 -1.27
C ALA A 175 23.29 -7.89 -1.98
N SER A 176 22.95 -8.78 -2.92
CA SER A 176 23.95 -9.50 -3.72
C SER A 176 24.71 -8.62 -4.74
N GLU A 177 24.18 -7.46 -5.10
CA GLU A 177 24.81 -6.53 -6.06
C GLU A 177 25.64 -5.43 -5.36
N VAL A 178 25.39 -5.18 -4.07
CA VAL A 178 26.10 -4.16 -3.30
C VAL A 178 27.22 -4.82 -2.49
N SER A 179 28.44 -4.83 -3.04
CA SER A 179 29.64 -5.19 -2.27
C SER A 179 30.06 -4.00 -1.39
N ILE A 180 29.68 -4.05 -0.11
CA ILE A 180 30.13 -3.07 0.89
C ILE A 180 31.49 -3.53 1.41
N TRP A 181 32.57 -3.04 0.83
CA TRP A 181 33.87 -3.05 1.51
C TRP A 181 33.91 -1.81 2.41
N PRO A 182 33.94 -1.94 3.75
CA PRO A 182 34.33 -0.80 4.56
C PRO A 182 35.77 -0.48 4.21
N SER A 183 36.01 0.64 3.52
CA SER A 183 37.34 1.23 3.41
C SER A 183 37.72 1.87 4.75
N THR A 184 37.76 1.07 5.81
CA THR A 184 38.49 1.45 7.01
C THR A 184 39.96 1.21 6.70
N ARG A 185 40.63 2.21 6.10
CA ARG A 185 42.07 2.38 6.36
C ARG A 185 42.18 2.81 7.82
N LEU A 186 42.40 1.84 8.70
CA LEU A 186 43.07 2.07 9.96
C LEU A 186 44.56 2.14 9.65
N TYR A 187 45.14 3.29 10.02
CA TYR A 187 46.56 3.70 9.97
C TYR A 187 47.13 4.08 8.60
#